data_AF-A0A1G1WPU9-F1
#
_entry.id   AF-A0A1G1WPU9-F1
#
_cell.length_a   1.000
_cell.length_b   1.000
_cell.length_c   1.000
_cell.angle_alpha   90.00
_cell.angle_beta   90.00
_cell.angle_gamma   90.00
#
_symmetry.space_group_name_H-M   'P 1'
#
loop_
_entity.id
_entity.type
_entity.pdbx_description
1 polymer ?
#
loop_
_entity_poly.entity_id
_entity_poly.type
_entity_poly.pdbx_seq_one_letter_code
_entity_poly.pdbx_strand_id
1 'polypeptide(L)'
;MKSYISQDPEILGGKPVITGTRMSVESILELISSGMTINEILKEYSFITRNQVQSALEYATKIVGKEESYIFKKSKVAAHEISGRR
;
A
#
# COMPACT_ATOMS: atom_id res chain seq x y z
N MET A 1 -12.92 -16.24 0.26
CA MET A 1 -12.98 -14.76 0.18
C MET A 1 -12.09 -14.30 -0.97
N LYS A 2 -12.57 -13.38 -1.81
CA LYS A 2 -11.80 -12.86 -2.96
C LYS A 2 -10.85 -11.78 -2.45
N SER A 3 -9.54 -11.92 -2.66
CA SER A 3 -8.58 -10.86 -2.35
C SER A 3 -8.62 -9.81 -3.45
N TYR A 4 -9.01 -8.59 -3.11
CA TYR A 4 -9.01 -7.45 -4.02
C TYR A 4 -7.71 -6.64 -4.00
N ILE A 5 -6.69 -7.12 -3.29
CA ILE A 5 -5.39 -6.47 -3.14
C ILE A 5 -4.35 -7.28 -3.93
N SER A 6 -3.58 -6.57 -4.74
CA SER A 6 -2.43 -7.11 -5.48
C SER A 6 -1.17 -6.32 -5.13
N GLN A 7 -0.02 -7.00 -5.16
CA GLN A 7 1.31 -6.41 -5.01
C GLN A 7 2.18 -6.86 -6.17
N ASP A 8 2.72 -5.88 -6.89
CA ASP A 8 3.59 -6.11 -8.04
C ASP A 8 4.73 -5.08 -7.96
N PRO A 9 6.02 -5.50 -7.91
CA PRO A 9 7.15 -4.57 -7.90
C PRO A 9 7.14 -3.53 -9.02
N GLU A 10 6.54 -3.85 -10.18
CA GLU A 10 6.42 -2.95 -11.32
C GLU A 10 5.29 -1.91 -11.15
N ILE A 11 4.37 -2.12 -10.20
CA ILE A 11 3.24 -1.24 -9.91
C ILE A 11 3.47 -0.52 -8.59
N LEU A 12 3.63 0.81 -8.65
CA LEU A 12 3.86 1.66 -7.48
C LEU A 12 4.99 1.16 -6.56
N GLY A 13 6.03 0.54 -7.13
CA GLY A 13 7.18 0.03 -6.38
C GLY A 13 6.83 -1.11 -5.43
N GLY A 14 5.83 -1.93 -5.74
CA GLY A 14 5.42 -3.07 -4.90
C GLY A 14 4.45 -2.71 -3.78
N LYS A 15 3.98 -1.46 -3.72
CA LYS A 15 2.92 -1.07 -2.77
C LYS A 15 1.66 -1.90 -3.01
N PRO A 16 0.94 -2.31 -1.95
CA PRO A 16 -0.36 -2.98 -2.09
C PRO A 16 -1.38 -2.04 -2.72
N VAL A 17 -1.99 -2.48 -3.82
CA VAL A 17 -2.99 -1.73 -4.59
C VAL A 17 -4.29 -2.50 -4.73
N ILE A 18 -5.38 -1.77 -4.91
CA ILE A 18 -6.64 -2.35 -5.35
C ILE A 18 -6.45 -2.94 -6.75
N THR A 19 -6.71 -4.24 -6.91
CA THR A 19 -6.52 -4.97 -8.16
C THR A 19 -7.28 -4.32 -9.31
N GLY A 20 -6.59 -4.12 -10.44
CA GLY A 20 -7.15 -3.46 -11.61
C GLY A 20 -7.10 -1.92 -11.56
N THR A 21 -6.46 -1.35 -10.54
CA THR A 21 -6.30 0.10 -10.39
C THR A 21 -4.86 0.46 -9.99
N ARG A 22 -4.55 1.75 -9.97
CA ARG A 22 -3.35 2.30 -9.34
C ARG A 22 -3.64 2.96 -7.98
N MET A 23 -4.76 2.60 -7.35
CA MET A 23 -5.14 3.11 -6.04
C MET A 23 -4.53 2.23 -4.96
N SER A 24 -3.65 2.79 -4.14
CA SER A 24 -2.96 2.05 -3.09
C SER A 24 -3.86 1.85 -1.86
N VAL A 25 -3.56 0.82 -1.05
CA VAL A 25 -4.20 0.64 0.26
C VAL A 25 -3.95 1.85 1.16
N GLU A 26 -2.74 2.40 1.13
CA GLU A 26 -2.36 3.63 1.85
C GLU A 26 -3.28 4.80 1.48
N SER A 27 -3.54 5.03 0.19
CA SER A 27 -4.43 6.10 -0.28
C SER A 27 -5.86 5.95 0.28
N ILE A 28 -6.39 4.73 0.36
CA ILE A 28 -7.70 4.49 0.99
C ILE A 28 -7.68 4.85 2.48
N LEU A 29 -6.61 4.49 3.19
CA LEU A 29 -6.47 4.81 4.61
C LEU A 29 -6.29 6.30 4.85
N GLU A 30 -5.58 7.02 3.98
CA GLU A 30 -5.43 8.48 4.02
C GLU A 30 -6.78 9.20 3.85
N LEU A 31 -7.61 8.76 2.89
CA LEU A 31 -8.95 9.33 2.69
C LEU A 31 -9.81 9.12 3.94
N ILE A 32 -9.80 7.91 4.51
CA ILE A 32 -10.56 7.61 5.74
C ILE A 32 -10.01 8.42 6.92
N SER A 33 -8.69 8.53 7.08
CA SER A 33 -8.08 9.27 8.20
C SER A 33 -8.28 10.77 8.10
N SER A 34 -8.46 11.32 6.89
CA SER A 34 -8.88 12.70 6.66
C SER A 34 -10.35 12.98 7.03
N GLY A 35 -11.10 11.93 7.39
CA GLY A 35 -12.50 12.04 7.81
C GLY A 35 -13.53 11.70 6.72
N MET A 36 -13.10 11.28 5.52
CA MET A 36 -14.05 10.87 4.49
C MET A 36 -14.74 9.56 4.86
N THR A 37 -16.05 9.52 4.66
CA THR A 37 -16.83 8.29 4.78
C THR A 37 -16.61 7.40 3.57
N ILE A 38 -16.82 6.09 3.75
CA ILE A 38 -16.76 5.12 2.63
C ILE A 38 -17.72 5.51 1.49
N ASN A 39 -18.88 6.10 1.80
CA ASN A 39 -19.84 6.52 0.78
C ASN A 39 -19.30 7.67 -0.08
N GLU A 40 -18.62 8.65 0.54
CA GLU A 40 -18.00 9.75 -0.18
C GLU A 40 -16.85 9.24 -1.06
N ILE A 41 -16.02 8.34 -0.53
CA ILE A 41 -14.94 7.69 -1.29
C ILE A 41 -15.51 6.97 -2.52
N LEU A 42 -16.59 6.18 -2.37
CA LEU A 42 -17.20 5.48 -3.51
C LEU A 42 -17.87 6.42 -4.52
N LYS A 43 -18.32 7.60 -4.07
CA LYS A 43 -18.89 8.62 -4.94
C LYS A 43 -17.81 9.33 -5.76
N GLU A 44 -16.68 9.66 -5.14
CA GLU A 44 -15.56 10.33 -5.80
C GLU A 44 -14.75 9.37 -6.68
N TYR A 45 -14.55 8.15 -6.20
CA TYR A 45 -13.80 7.09 -6.88
C TYR A 45 -14.74 5.97 -7.33
N SER A 46 -15.60 6.27 -8.31
CA SER A 46 -16.62 5.34 -8.81
C SER A 46 -16.07 4.06 -9.47
N PHE A 47 -14.77 4.00 -9.74
CA PHE A 47 -14.07 2.82 -10.26
C PHE A 47 -13.73 1.78 -9.19
N ILE A 48 -13.95 2.07 -7.91
CA ILE A 48 -13.81 1.10 -6.81
C ILE A 48 -15.15 0.74 -6.17
N THR A 49 -15.18 -0.45 -5.60
CA THR A 49 -16.35 -1.02 -4.94
C THR A 49 -16.18 -1.03 -3.42
N ARG A 50 -17.29 -1.12 -2.69
CA ARG A 50 -17.26 -1.27 -1.22
C ARG A 50 -16.40 -2.47 -0.78
N ASN A 51 -16.47 -3.59 -1.50
CA ASN A 51 -15.70 -4.79 -1.17
C ASN A 51 -14.19 -4.57 -1.33
N GLN A 52 -13.77 -3.76 -2.31
CA GLN A 52 -12.38 -3.36 -2.48
C GLN A 52 -11.89 -2.48 -1.32
N VAL A 53 -12.70 -1.50 -0.90
CA VAL A 53 -12.40 -0.68 0.31
C VAL A 53 -12.29 -1.56 1.55
N GLN A 54 -13.24 -2.50 1.74
CA GLN A 54 -13.22 -3.43 2.87
C GLN A 54 -11.95 -4.30 2.86
N SER A 55 -11.54 -4.80 1.69
CA SER A 55 -10.29 -5.56 1.56
C SER A 55 -9.04 -4.74 1.87
N ALA A 56 -9.03 -3.44 1.58
CA ALA A 56 -7.94 -2.56 1.96
C ALA A 56 -7.84 -2.43 3.50
N LEU A 57 -8.98 -2.29 4.18
CA LEU A 57 -9.02 -2.27 5.65
C LEU A 57 -8.59 -3.61 6.26
N GLU A 58 -9.07 -4.73 5.72
CA GLU A 58 -8.65 -6.07 6.16
C GLU A 58 -7.15 -6.30 5.96
N TYR A 59 -6.59 -5.83 4.83
CA TYR A 59 -5.16 -5.88 4.59
C TYR A 59 -4.41 -5.08 5.67
N ALA A 60 -4.83 -3.84 5.94
CA ALA A 60 -4.21 -3.00 6.96
C ALA A 60 -4.25 -3.65 8.35
N THR A 61 -5.40 -4.19 8.76
CA THR A 61 -5.55 -4.92 10.03
C THR A 61 -4.60 -6.10 10.13
N LYS A 62 -4.42 -6.87 9.03
CA LYS A 62 -3.48 -8.00 9.01
C LYS A 62 -2.03 -7.55 9.10
N ILE A 63 -1.67 -6.41 8.52
CA ILE A 63 -0.30 -5.87 8.61
C ILE A 63 -0.02 -5.36 10.02
N VAL A 64 -0.94 -4.58 10.60
CA VAL A 64 -0.78 -4.04 11.96
C VAL A 64 -0.83 -5.15 13.01
N GLY A 65 -1.72 -6.13 12.83
CA GLY A 65 -1.88 -7.25 13.74
C GLY A 65 -0.82 -8.35 13.62
N LYS A 66 0.06 -8.29 12.60
CA LYS A 66 1.24 -9.15 12.55
C LYS A 66 2.33 -8.55 13.43
N GLU A 67 2.60 -9.17 14.56
CA GLU A 67 3.82 -8.95 15.35
C GLU A 67 5.04 -9.54 14.62
N GLU A 68 5.43 -8.95 13.50
CA GLU A 68 6.78 -9.12 12.95
C GLU A 68 7.33 -7.74 12.62
N SER A 69 8.34 -7.34 13.40
CA SER A 69 9.04 -6.07 13.30
C SER A 69 9.47 -5.82 11.85
N TYR A 70 8.94 -4.76 11.24
CA TYR A 70 9.45 -4.22 9.99
C TYR A 70 10.79 -3.53 10.26
N ILE A 71 11.82 -4.32 10.58
CA ILE A 71 13.20 -3.86 10.56
C ILE A 71 13.50 -3.57 9.09
N PHE A 72 13.67 -2.29 8.77
CA PHE A 72 14.24 -1.81 7.53
C PHE A 72 15.40 -2.73 7.12
N LYS A 73 15.18 -3.60 6.12
CA LYS A 73 16.31 -4.13 5.35
C LYS A 73 16.91 -2.92 4.66
N LYS A 74 17.92 -2.33 5.31
CA LYS A 74 18.82 -1.32 4.75
C LYS A 74 19.13 -1.78 3.33
N SER A 75 18.72 -0.98 2.35
CA SER A 75 19.15 -1.16 0.98
C SER A 75 20.66 -1.32 0.98
N LYS A 76 21.16 -2.41 0.39
CA LYS A 76 22.50 -2.43 -0.19
C LYS A 76 22.46 -1.45 -1.37
N VAL A 77 22.45 -0.14 -1.08
CA VAL A 77 22.94 0.85 -2.03
C VAL A 77 24.45 0.85 -1.90
N ALA A 78 25.07 0.60 -3.05
CA ALA A 78 26.49 0.43 -3.23
C ALA A 78 27.30 1.56 -2.56
N ALA A 79 28.18 1.20 -1.62
CA ALA A 79 29.41 1.93 -1.42
C ALA A 79 30.41 1.41 -2.47
N HIS A 80 30.16 1.74 -3.74
CA HIS A 80 31.22 1.85 -4.72
C HIS A 80 31.76 3.28 -4.59
N GLU A 81 33.08 3.39 -4.48
CA GLU A 81 33.86 4.63 -4.44
C GLU A 81 33.70 5.38 -3.09
N ILE A 82 34.71 5.47 -2.22
CA ILE A 82 35.99 6.14 -2.44
C ILE A 82 37.11 5.34 -1.73
N SER A 83 37.87 4.58 -2.51
CA SER A 83 39.23 4.18 -2.16
C SER A 83 40.10 4.51 -3.35
N GLY A 84 40.76 5.67 -3.30
CA GLY A 84 41.76 6.03 -4.30
C GLY A 84 41.82 7.51 -4.66
N ARG A 85 42.17 8.36 -3.71
CA ARG A 85 43.07 9.49 -4.00
C ARG A 85 44.07 9.59 -2.84
N ARG A 86 45.29 9.10 -3.12
CA ARG A 86 46.50 9.69 -2.57
C ARG A 86 46.64 11.10 -3.14
#